data_AF-A0A117LMD0-F1
#
_entry.id   AF-A0A117LMD0-F1
#
_cell.length_a   1.000
_cell.length_b   1.000
_cell.length_c   1.000
_cell.angle_alpha   90.00
_cell.angle_beta   90.00
_cell.angle_gamma   90.00
#
_symmetry.space_group_name_H-M   'P 1'
#
loop_
_entity.id
_entity.type
_entity.pdbx_description
1 polymer ?
#
loop_
_entity_poly.entity_id
_entity_poly.type
_entity_poly.pdbx_seq_one_letter_code
_entity_poly.pdbx_strand_id
1 'polypeptide(L)' 'EIKNRCTITGQVEIGRLPGVVQVTMLVPKGILEKRNLWETVLAHYEEF' A
#
# COMPACT_ATOMS: atom_id res chain seq x y z
N GLU A 1 2.26 -13.86 -18.77
CA GLU A 1 1.04 -13.16 -18.29
C GLU A 1 1.42 -12.32 -17.07
N ILE A 2 1.24 -11.00 -17.09
CA ILE A 2 1.58 -10.14 -15.93
C ILE A 2 0.31 -9.99 -15.09
N LYS A 3 0.22 -10.73 -13.98
CA LYS A 3 -0.94 -10.75 -13.07
C LYS A 3 -1.03 -9.52 -12.13
N ASN A 4 0.00 -8.66 -12.12
CA ASN A 4 0.16 -7.57 -11.15
C ASN A 4 -0.03 -6.16 -11.76
N ARG A 5 -0.76 -6.02 -12.87
CA ARG A 5 -1.11 -4.70 -13.40
C ARG A 5 -2.29 -4.14 -12.61
N CYS A 6 -2.06 -3.07 -11.86
CA CYS A 6 -3.13 -2.30 -11.22
C CYS A 6 -3.12 -0.85 -11.69
N THR A 7 -4.28 -0.20 -11.66
CA THR A 7 -4.43 1.24 -11.90
C THR A 7 -4.62 1.91 -10.55
N ILE A 8 -3.79 2.90 -10.26
CA ILE A 8 -3.84 3.68 -9.02
C ILE A 8 -4.25 5.10 -9.38
N THR A 9 -5.19 5.66 -8.64
CA THR A 9 -5.62 7.06 -8.78
C THR A 9 -4.96 7.91 -7.71
N GLY A 10 -4.33 9.02 -8.10
CA GLY A 10 -3.63 9.94 -7.18
C GLY A 10 -2.10 9.83 -7.30
N GLN A 11 -1.39 10.42 -6.33
CA GLN A 11 0.06 10.37 -6.28
C GLN A 11 0.55 8.99 -5.80
N VAL A 12 1.52 8.45 -6.53
CA VAL A 12 2.22 7.21 -6.18
C VAL A 12 3.71 7.43 -6.35
N GLU A 13 4.50 6.99 -5.38
CA GLU A 13 5.95 7.02 -5.41
C GLU A 13 6.49 5.60 -5.44
N ILE A 14 7.47 5.36 -6.32
CA ILE A 14 8.05 4.03 -6.52
C ILE A 14 9.56 4.13 -6.26
N GLY A 15 9.98 3.59 -5.12
CA GLY A 15 11.38 3.39 -4.78
C GLY A 15 11.89 2.04 -5.29
N ARG A 16 13.10 2.01 -5.84
CA ARG A 16 13.76 0.76 -6.26
C ARG A 16 15.04 0.60 -5.45
N LEU A 17 15.05 -0.40 -4.59
CA LEU A 17 16.22 -0.82 -3.82
C LEU A 17 16.75 -2.15 -4.38
N PRO A 18 18.04 -2.49 -4.22
CA PRO A 18 18.54 -3.79 -4.62
C PRO A 18 17.73 -4.92 -3.98
N GLY A 19 17.06 -5.72 -4.80
CA GLY A 19 16.22 -6.85 -4.35
C GLY A 19 14.79 -6.49 -3.90
N VAL A 20 14.41 -5.21 -3.82
CA VAL A 20 13.08 -4.81 -3.32
C VAL A 20 12.54 -3.60 -4.08
N VAL A 21 11.24 -3.64 -4.41
CA VAL A 21 10.51 -2.47 -4.91
C VAL A 21 9.60 -1.98 -3.79
N GLN A 22 9.75 -0.72 -3.42
CA GLN A 22 8.88 -0.05 -2.45
C GLN A 22 7.88 0.84 -3.20
N VAL A 23 6.61 0.75 -2.82
CA VAL A 23 5.55 1.61 -3.35
C VAL A 23 4.88 2.35 -2.21
N THR A 24 4.84 3.67 -2.29
CA THR A 24 4.18 4.55 -1.33
C THR A 24 3.00 5.22 -2.02
N MET A 25 1.81 5.09 -1.45
CA MET A 25 0.58 5.68 -1.97
C MET A 25 -0.41 5.94 -0.84
N LEU A 26 -1.29 6.93 -1.04
CA LEU A 26 -2.42 7.14 -0.15
C LEU A 26 -3.54 6.15 -0.48
N VAL A 27 -4.06 5.49 0.55
CA VAL A 27 -5.15 4.52 0.40
C VAL A 27 -6.31 4.90 1.32
N PRO A 28 -7.55 5.02 0.82
CA PRO A 28 -8.73 5.25 1.65
C PRO A 28 -8.93 4.13 2.68
N LYS A 29 -9.19 4.49 3.94
CA LYS A 29 -9.46 3.56 5.04
C LYS A 29 -10.50 2.49 4.68
N GLY A 30 -11.62 2.89 4.08
CA GLY A 30 -12.69 1.94 3.70
C GLY A 30 -12.28 0.87 2.70
N ILE A 31 -11.21 1.08 1.91
CA ILE A 31 -10.65 0.03 1.04
C ILE A 31 -9.81 -0.95 1.87
N LEU A 32 -9.03 -0.45 2.83
CA LEU A 32 -8.22 -1.27 3.72
C LEU A 32 -9.10 -2.14 4.63
N GLU A 33 -10.20 -1.61 5.13
CA GLU A 33 -11.18 -2.36 5.94
C GLU A 33 -11.79 -3.51 5.14
N LYS A 34 -12.25 -3.26 3.90
CA LYS A 34 -12.79 -4.31 3.00
C LYS A 34 -11.78 -5.42 2.67
N ARG A 35 -10.49 -5.17 2.85
CA ARG A 35 -9.40 -6.11 2.58
C ARG A 35 -8.79 -6.71 3.85
N ASN A 36 -9.35 -6.40 5.03
CA ASN A 36 -8.81 -6.80 6.34
C ASN A 36 -7.35 -6.37 6.54
N LEU A 37 -6.94 -5.26 5.93
CA LEU A 37 -5.59 -4.69 6.07
C LEU A 37 -5.54 -3.51 7.05
N TRP A 38 -6.71 -2.99 7.45
CA TRP A 38 -6.79 -1.81 8.30
C TRP A 38 -6.15 -2.00 9.68
N GLU A 39 -6.37 -3.17 10.31
CA GLU A 39 -5.81 -3.45 11.65
C GLU A 39 -4.27 -3.46 11.64
N THR A 40 -3.67 -4.04 10.59
CA THR A 40 -2.21 -4.04 10.42
C THR A 40 -1.65 -2.62 10.28
N VAL A 41 -2.34 -1.77 9.51
CA VAL A 41 -1.94 -0.37 9.34
C VAL A 41 -2.11 0.39 10.65
N LEU A 42 -3.21 0.19 11.37
CA LEU A 42 -3.48 0.85 12.64
C LEU A 42 -2.42 0.51 13.70
N ALA A 43 -2.09 -0.78 13.86
CA ALA A 43 -1.04 -1.22 14.78
C ALA A 43 0.30 -0.51 14.48
N HIS A 44 0.66 -0.36 13.20
CA HIS A 44 1.86 0.34 12.81
C HIS A 44 1.88 1.83 13.19
N TYR A 45 0.73 2.49 13.34
CA TYR A 45 0.65 3.88 13.80
C TYR A 45 0.57 3.98 15.33
N GLU A 46 0.07 2.97 16.03
CA GLU A 46 0.01 2.93 17.51
C GLU A 46 1.37 2.57 18.14
N GLU A 47 2.26 1.91 17.39
CA GLU A 47 3.63 1.61 17.80
C GLU A 47 4.60 2.81 17.70
N PHE A 48 4.15 3.96 17.18
CA PHE A 48 4.89 5.23 17.11
C PHE A 48 4.45 6.22 18.18
#